data_AF-A0AAD7WDI3-F1
#
_entry.id   AF-A0AAD7WDI3-F1
#
_cell.length_a   1.000
_cell.length_b   1.000
_cell.length_c   1.000
_cell.angle_alpha   90.00
_cell.angle_beta   90.00
_cell.angle_gamma   90.00
#
_symmetry.space_group_name_H-M   'P 1'
#
loop_
_entity.id
_entity.type
_entity.pdbx_description
1 polymer ?
#
loop_
_entity_poly.entity_id
_entity_poly.type
_entity_poly.pdbx_seq_one_letter_code
_entity_poly.pdbx_strand_id
1 'polypeptide(L)'
;MDEHTFYRHLRVTLAQFDHLVEVLGHQGLKGDQHDGGLEIPVRQKVALFLWYMANQNSFREMSDKFNVSQSSAHRYMLLGDSAYISRDHTFIVTPKRDNGALTLQDQQRNTNICRGRVVVEQAFGRVKCKWRRMRDLQNTRLDVVVMLIMSACMLHNLCTGPADMCQEYPAGCPRHEDENI
;
A
#
# COMPACT_ATOMS: atom_id res chain seq x y z
N MET A 1 -23.70 13.64 5.95
CA MET A 1 -23.56 12.36 6.65
C MET A 1 -23.25 12.70 8.10
N ASP A 2 -24.02 12.20 9.05
CA ASP A 2 -23.76 12.36 10.47
C ASP A 2 -22.54 11.53 10.91
N GLU A 3 -21.96 11.87 12.06
CA GLU A 3 -20.70 11.29 12.56
C GLU A 3 -20.81 9.79 12.85
N HIS A 4 -21.96 9.34 13.37
CA HIS A 4 -22.20 7.93 13.64
C HIS A 4 -22.25 7.11 12.34
N THR A 5 -22.95 7.60 11.32
CA THR A 5 -22.96 6.96 9.99
C THR A 5 -21.57 6.97 9.33
N PHE A 6 -20.80 8.05 9.50
CA PHE A 6 -19.42 8.13 8.99
C PHE A 6 -18.53 7.06 9.63
N TYR A 7 -18.54 6.94 10.96
CA TYR A 7 -17.76 5.94 11.68
C TYR A 7 -18.15 4.51 11.30
N ARG A 8 -19.44 4.22 11.12
CA ARG A 8 -19.92 2.89 10.70
C ARG A 8 -19.31 2.45 9.37
N HIS A 9 -19.10 3.41 8.46
CA HIS A 9 -18.65 3.14 7.11
C HIS A 9 -17.14 3.22 6.89
N LEU A 10 -16.41 3.99 7.70
CA LEU A 10 -14.96 4.20 7.53
C LEU A 10 -14.14 3.72 8.73
N ARG A 11 -14.79 3.33 9.84
CA ARG A 11 -14.18 2.84 11.09
C ARG A 11 -13.20 3.81 11.75
N VAL A 12 -13.30 5.10 11.39
CA VAL A 12 -12.51 6.20 11.96
C VAL A 12 -13.43 7.40 12.20
N THR A 13 -13.08 8.25 13.16
CA THR A 13 -13.77 9.52 13.40
C THR A 13 -13.43 10.54 12.33
N LEU A 14 -14.21 11.62 12.22
CA LEU A 14 -13.91 12.71 11.28
C LEU A 14 -12.54 13.34 11.55
N ALA A 15 -12.20 13.57 12.82
CA ALA A 15 -10.90 14.11 13.22
C ALA A 15 -9.74 13.17 12.84
N GLN A 16 -9.90 11.85 13.04
CA GLN A 16 -8.91 10.87 12.61
C GLN A 16 -8.77 10.83 11.08
N PHE A 17 -9.89 10.94 10.36
CA PHE A 17 -9.90 10.98 8.91
C PHE A 17 -9.17 12.22 8.37
N ASP A 18 -9.48 13.40 8.91
CA ASP A 18 -8.83 14.65 8.49
C ASP A 18 -7.33 14.62 8.77
N HIS A 19 -6.93 14.09 9.93
CA HIS A 19 -5.53 13.87 10.26
C HIS A 19 -4.83 12.90 9.28
N LEU A 20 -5.47 11.79 8.91
CA LEU A 20 -4.94 10.86 7.92
C LEU A 20 -4.76 11.52 6.55
N VAL A 21 -5.72 12.34 6.12
CA VAL A 21 -5.66 13.08 4.84
C VAL A 21 -4.49 14.06 4.84
N GLU A 22 -4.28 14.78 5.94
CA GLU A 22 -3.17 15.71 6.10
C GLU A 22 -1.82 14.98 6.07
N VAL A 23 -1.65 13.96 6.92
CA VAL A 23 -0.40 13.19 7.00
C VAL A 23 -0.06 12.54 5.65
N LEU A 24 -1.02 11.87 5.01
CA LEU A 24 -0.78 11.22 3.72
C LEU A 24 -0.52 12.22 2.60
N GLY A 25 -1.18 13.39 2.64
CA GLY A 25 -0.90 14.49 1.72
C GLY A 25 0.54 15.01 1.84
N HIS A 26 1.00 15.26 3.07
CA HIS A 26 2.38 15.67 3.34
C HIS A 26 3.42 14.62 2.95
N GLN A 27 3.10 13.33 3.13
CA GLN A 27 3.98 12.21 2.79
C GLN A 27 3.98 11.86 1.28
N GLY A 28 3.35 12.70 0.45
CA GLY A 28 3.49 12.63 -1.00
C GLY A 28 2.34 11.94 -1.74
N LEU A 29 1.23 11.63 -1.06
CA LEU A 29 -0.02 11.27 -1.77
C LEU A 29 -0.56 12.53 -2.44
N LYS A 30 -0.19 12.75 -3.69
CA LYS A 30 -0.62 13.91 -4.49
C LYS A 30 -1.94 13.63 -5.21
N GLY A 31 -2.67 14.67 -5.58
CA GLY A 31 -3.66 14.59 -6.65
C GLY A 31 -2.94 14.27 -7.96
N ASP A 32 -3.42 13.27 -8.72
CA ASP A 32 -2.78 12.92 -9.98
C ASP A 32 -3.29 13.87 -11.07
N GLN A 33 -2.40 14.64 -11.68
CA GLN A 33 -2.71 15.32 -12.93
C GLN A 33 -2.63 14.30 -14.07
N HIS A 34 -3.76 14.00 -14.71
CA HIS A 34 -3.80 13.28 -15.98
C HIS A 34 -4.63 14.07 -16.98
N ASP A 35 -4.12 14.11 -18.20
CA ASP A 35 -4.68 14.76 -19.37
C ASP A 35 -6.10 14.25 -19.65
N GLY A 36 -7.11 15.08 -19.33
CA GLY A 36 -8.53 14.86 -19.67
C GLY A 36 -9.42 14.12 -18.64
N GLY A 37 -8.91 13.69 -17.48
CA GLY A 37 -9.71 13.03 -16.43
C GLY A 37 -10.05 13.93 -15.25
N LEU A 38 -11.22 13.76 -14.62
CA LEU A 38 -11.53 14.38 -13.33
C LEU A 38 -10.54 13.89 -12.27
N GLU A 39 -9.76 14.80 -11.71
CA GLU A 39 -8.79 14.54 -10.64
C GLU A 39 -9.48 13.97 -9.41
N ILE A 40 -8.96 12.86 -8.86
CA ILE A 40 -9.44 12.32 -7.57
C ILE A 40 -8.65 13.02 -6.46
N PRO A 41 -9.27 13.85 -5.61
CA PRO A 41 -8.58 14.54 -4.53
C PRO A 41 -8.04 13.55 -3.49
N VAL A 42 -6.97 13.93 -2.79
CA VAL A 42 -6.33 13.12 -1.72
C VAL A 42 -7.37 12.61 -0.72
N ARG A 43 -8.28 13.49 -0.29
CA ARG A 43 -9.41 13.16 0.59
C ARG A 43 -10.24 11.99 0.06
N GLN A 44 -10.56 12.01 -1.23
CA GLN A 44 -11.36 10.97 -1.86
C GLN A 44 -10.57 9.66 -2.03
N LYS A 45 -9.26 9.73 -2.29
CA LYS A 45 -8.37 8.55 -2.32
C LYS A 45 -8.35 7.84 -0.95
N VAL A 46 -8.16 8.61 0.13
CA VAL A 46 -8.16 8.09 1.51
C VAL A 46 -9.53 7.53 1.89
N ALA A 47 -10.61 8.23 1.56
CA ALA A 47 -11.97 7.74 1.80
C ALA A 47 -12.27 6.44 1.07
N LEU A 48 -11.83 6.32 -0.19
CA LEU A 48 -12.02 5.13 -1.01
C LEU A 48 -11.30 3.92 -0.39
N PHE A 49 -10.04 4.10 0.01
CA PHE A 49 -9.28 3.04 0.67
C PHE A 49 -9.87 2.65 2.03
N LEU A 50 -10.23 3.60 2.88
CA LEU A 50 -10.83 3.30 4.18
C LEU A 50 -12.21 2.64 4.04
N TRP A 51 -13.01 3.08 3.08
CA TRP A 51 -14.29 2.43 2.77
C TRP A 51 -14.07 0.99 2.34
N TYR A 52 -13.05 0.76 1.50
CA TYR A 52 -12.66 -0.58 1.07
C TYR A 52 -12.27 -1.46 2.26
N MET A 53 -11.45 -0.94 3.18
CA MET A 53 -11.02 -1.69 4.36
C MET A 53 -12.15 -1.95 5.37
N ALA A 54 -13.13 -1.05 5.44
CA ALA A 54 -14.23 -1.12 6.40
C ALA A 54 -15.41 -1.98 5.96
N ASN A 55 -15.56 -2.24 4.65
CA ASN A 55 -16.74 -2.89 4.06
C ASN A 55 -16.33 -3.96 3.03
N GLN A 56 -17.04 -5.08 2.98
CA GLN A 56 -16.80 -6.15 2.00
C GLN A 56 -17.48 -5.86 0.64
N ASN A 57 -17.37 -4.63 0.15
CA ASN A 57 -18.06 -4.21 -1.07
C ASN A 57 -17.26 -4.57 -2.33
N SER A 58 -17.97 -4.78 -3.44
CA SER A 58 -17.33 -4.95 -4.74
C SER A 58 -16.76 -3.62 -5.27
N PHE A 59 -15.79 -3.70 -6.18
CA PHE A 59 -15.24 -2.52 -6.88
C PHE A 59 -16.31 -1.75 -7.67
N ARG A 60 -17.36 -2.43 -8.14
CA ARG A 60 -18.48 -1.80 -8.84
C ARG A 60 -19.24 -0.87 -7.91
N GLU A 61 -19.65 -1.37 -6.75
CA GLU A 61 -20.36 -0.56 -5.75
C GLU A 61 -19.51 0.61 -5.26
N MET A 62 -18.20 0.40 -5.10
CA MET A 62 -17.26 1.46 -4.75
C MET A 62 -17.13 2.51 -5.86
N SER A 63 -16.98 2.07 -7.11
CA SER A 63 -16.90 2.92 -8.30
C SER A 63 -18.14 3.81 -8.42
N ASP A 64 -19.32 3.22 -8.28
CA ASP A 64 -20.60 3.94 -8.35
C ASP A 64 -20.74 4.93 -7.20
N LYS A 65 -20.39 4.50 -5.97
CA LYS A 65 -20.52 5.33 -4.77
C LYS A 65 -19.61 6.56 -4.78
N PHE A 66 -18.38 6.40 -5.23
CA PHE A 66 -17.39 7.48 -5.26
C PHE A 66 -17.34 8.19 -6.60
N ASN A 67 -18.18 7.82 -7.57
CA ASN A 67 -18.17 8.35 -8.94
C ASN A 67 -16.77 8.33 -9.57
N VAL A 68 -16.06 7.23 -9.40
CA VAL A 68 -14.73 6.98 -9.99
C VAL A 68 -14.79 5.77 -10.89
N SER A 69 -13.99 5.69 -11.94
CA SER A 69 -13.92 4.47 -12.75
C SER A 69 -13.34 3.30 -11.92
N GLN A 70 -13.76 2.06 -12.22
CA GLN A 70 -13.20 0.87 -11.56
C GLN A 70 -11.67 0.78 -11.72
N SER A 71 -11.15 1.18 -12.88
CA SER A 71 -9.70 1.26 -13.14
C SER A 71 -8.99 2.27 -12.24
N SER A 72 -9.64 3.39 -11.89
CA SER A 72 -9.13 4.37 -10.94
C SER A 72 -9.20 3.87 -9.51
N ALA A 73 -10.31 3.25 -9.10
CA ALA A 73 -10.46 2.69 -7.75
C ALA A 73 -9.37 1.63 -7.46
N HIS A 74 -9.07 0.78 -8.44
CA HIS A 74 -8.06 -0.26 -8.34
C HIS A 74 -6.62 0.27 -8.16
N ARG A 75 -6.34 1.54 -8.45
CA ARG A 75 -5.02 2.17 -8.22
C ARG A 75 -4.74 2.48 -6.76
N TYR A 76 -5.78 2.57 -5.94
CA TYR A 76 -5.66 2.89 -4.51
C TYR A 76 -5.84 1.65 -3.62
N MET A 77 -5.57 0.47 -4.19
CA MET A 77 -5.64 -0.83 -3.51
C MET A 77 -4.26 -1.34 -3.10
N LEU A 78 -4.24 -2.42 -2.33
CA LEU A 78 -3.00 -3.06 -1.90
C LEU A 78 -2.25 -3.64 -3.10
N LEU A 79 -0.99 -3.26 -3.25
CA LEU A 79 -0.09 -3.84 -4.24
C LEU A 79 0.52 -5.12 -3.69
N GLY A 80 0.54 -6.17 -4.50
CA GLY A 80 1.21 -7.43 -4.19
C GLY A 80 2.19 -7.82 -5.28
N ASP A 81 3.03 -8.81 -4.97
CA ASP A 81 3.86 -9.47 -5.95
C ASP A 81 3.14 -10.68 -6.58
N SER A 82 3.82 -11.39 -7.48
CA SER A 82 3.25 -12.52 -8.20
C SER A 82 2.92 -13.74 -7.32
N ALA A 83 3.32 -13.77 -6.05
CA ALA A 83 2.93 -14.84 -5.12
C ALA A 83 1.46 -14.73 -4.69
N TYR A 84 0.86 -13.54 -4.81
CA TYR A 84 -0.53 -13.26 -4.40
C TYR A 84 -1.56 -13.39 -5.54
N ILE A 85 -1.23 -14.11 -6.63
CA ILE A 85 -2.08 -14.23 -7.84
C ILE A 85 -3.39 -15.05 -7.60
N SER A 86 -3.64 -15.59 -6.40
CA SER A 86 -4.80 -16.45 -6.17
C SER A 86 -6.15 -15.71 -6.24
N ARG A 87 -7.20 -16.43 -6.69
CA ARG A 87 -8.57 -15.91 -6.84
C ARG A 87 -9.18 -15.43 -5.52
N ASP A 88 -8.65 -15.88 -4.40
CA ASP A 88 -9.15 -15.56 -3.06
C ASP A 88 -8.71 -14.17 -2.57
N HIS A 89 -7.78 -13.52 -3.29
CA HIS A 89 -7.24 -12.20 -2.93
C HIS A 89 -7.45 -11.17 -4.04
N THR A 90 -8.71 -11.02 -4.51
CA THR A 90 -9.09 -10.04 -5.55
C THR A 90 -8.78 -8.58 -5.20
N PHE A 91 -8.46 -8.31 -3.95
CA PHE A 91 -8.09 -7.00 -3.44
C PHE A 91 -6.60 -6.67 -3.52
N ILE A 92 -5.77 -7.68 -3.81
CA ILE A 92 -4.34 -7.52 -4.00
C ILE A 92 -4.05 -7.42 -5.49
N VAL A 93 -3.49 -6.28 -5.87
CA VAL A 93 -3.15 -5.96 -7.25
C VAL A 93 -1.76 -6.46 -7.55
N THR A 94 -1.66 -7.46 -8.42
CA THR A 94 -0.38 -8.09 -8.79
C THR A 94 -0.05 -7.86 -10.27
N PRO A 95 1.24 -7.81 -10.64
CA PRO A 95 1.63 -7.70 -12.04
C PRO A 95 1.21 -8.98 -12.78
N LYS A 96 0.65 -8.84 -13.98
CA LYS A 96 0.38 -9.98 -14.87
C LYS A 96 1.70 -10.59 -15.32
N ARG A 97 1.80 -11.91 -15.32
CA ARG A 97 2.95 -12.63 -15.87
C ARG A 97 3.08 -12.33 -17.37
N ASP A 98 4.31 -12.07 -17.80
CA ASP A 98 4.61 -11.88 -19.22
C ASP A 98 4.79 -13.23 -19.90
N ASN A 99 3.74 -13.67 -20.59
CA ASN A 99 3.75 -14.88 -21.39
C ASN A 99 3.88 -14.56 -22.90
N GLY A 100 4.36 -13.35 -23.26
CA GLY A 100 4.43 -12.87 -24.63
C GLY A 100 3.11 -12.32 -25.20
N ALA A 101 2.04 -12.30 -24.39
CA ALA A 101 0.70 -11.85 -24.78
C ALA A 101 0.23 -10.61 -24.00
N LEU A 102 1.13 -9.85 -23.38
CA LEU A 102 0.76 -8.63 -22.66
C LEU A 102 0.35 -7.53 -23.64
N THR A 103 -0.83 -6.97 -23.39
CA THR A 103 -1.27 -5.76 -24.08
C THR A 103 -0.45 -4.54 -23.63
N LEU A 104 -0.40 -3.47 -24.43
CA LEU A 104 0.23 -2.20 -24.02
C LEU A 104 -0.34 -1.68 -22.69
N GLN A 105 -1.64 -1.84 -22.48
CA GLN A 105 -2.31 -1.47 -21.23
C GLN A 105 -1.83 -2.32 -20.05
N ASP A 106 -1.61 -3.61 -20.26
CA ASP A 106 -1.06 -4.50 -19.24
C ASP A 106 0.40 -4.17 -18.91
N GLN A 107 1.21 -3.84 -19.91
CA GLN A 107 2.60 -3.40 -19.70
C GLN A 107 2.66 -2.10 -18.89
N GLN A 108 1.81 -1.11 -19.22
CA GLN A 108 1.73 0.13 -18.47
C GLN A 108 1.29 -0.11 -17.02
N ARG A 109 0.30 -0.99 -16.82
CA ARG A 109 -0.19 -1.35 -15.49
C ARG A 109 0.89 -2.08 -14.67
N ASN A 110 1.56 -3.07 -15.25
CA ASN A 110 2.67 -3.77 -14.61
C ASN A 110 3.78 -2.79 -14.22
N THR A 111 4.13 -1.86 -15.12
CA THR A 111 5.14 -0.81 -14.84
C THR A 111 4.74 0.04 -13.63
N ASN A 112 3.48 0.47 -13.54
CA ASN A 112 2.98 1.25 -12.40
C ASN A 112 3.01 0.45 -11.09
N ILE A 113 2.63 -0.83 -11.14
CA ILE A 113 2.68 -1.72 -9.96
C ILE A 113 4.13 -1.89 -9.50
N CYS A 114 5.06 -2.18 -10.41
CA CYS A 114 6.48 -2.32 -10.10
C CYS A 114 7.06 -1.05 -9.49
N ARG A 115 6.73 0.14 -10.03
CA ARG A 115 7.14 1.43 -9.47
C ARG A 115 6.62 1.63 -8.04
N GLY A 116 5.36 1.29 -7.77
CA GLY A 116 4.80 1.34 -6.42
C GLY A 116 5.51 0.38 -5.46
N ARG A 117 5.82 -0.83 -5.93
CA ARG A 117 6.55 -1.83 -5.13
C ARG A 117 7.95 -1.38 -4.74
N VAL A 118 8.65 -0.61 -5.57
CA VAL A 118 9.97 -0.04 -5.20
C VAL A 118 9.88 0.79 -3.91
N VAL A 119 8.82 1.58 -3.74
CA VAL A 119 8.61 2.37 -2.51
C VAL A 119 8.40 1.47 -1.30
N VAL A 120 7.59 0.41 -1.45
CA VAL A 120 7.34 -0.58 -0.39
C VAL A 120 8.62 -1.31 -0.01
N GLU A 121 9.41 -1.74 -1.01
CA GLU A 121 10.67 -2.43 -0.81
C GLU A 121 11.72 -1.54 -0.14
N GLN A 122 11.78 -0.26 -0.49
CA GLN A 122 12.62 0.73 0.21
C GLN A 122 12.19 0.92 1.67
N ALA A 123 10.89 1.00 1.96
CA ALA A 123 10.37 1.11 3.32
C ALA A 123 10.75 -0.13 4.16
N PHE A 124 10.53 -1.34 3.64
CA PHE A 124 10.98 -2.56 4.31
C PHE A 124 12.51 -2.64 4.44
N GLY A 125 13.26 -2.14 3.45
CA GLY A 125 14.70 -2.01 3.52
C GLY A 125 15.15 -1.19 4.73
N ARG A 126 14.49 -0.04 4.98
CA ARG A 126 14.75 0.81 6.17
C ARG A 126 14.42 0.10 7.48
N VAL A 127 13.30 -0.62 7.53
CA VAL A 127 12.90 -1.43 8.70
C VAL A 127 13.93 -2.54 8.97
N LYS A 128 14.38 -3.26 7.94
CA LYS A 128 15.42 -4.33 8.04
C LYS A 128 16.81 -3.80 8.40
N CYS A 129 17.14 -2.61 7.93
CA CYS A 129 18.34 -1.89 8.31
C CYS A 129 18.38 -1.62 9.81
N LYS A 130 17.31 -1.01 10.35
CA LYS A 130 17.20 -0.61 11.76
C LYS A 130 17.01 -1.80 12.70
N TRP A 131 16.13 -2.73 12.33
CA TRP A 131 15.79 -3.90 13.14
C TRP A 131 16.41 -5.16 12.54
N ARG A 132 17.63 -5.51 12.96
CA ARG A 132 18.38 -6.65 12.40
C ARG A 132 17.61 -7.98 12.42
N ARG A 133 16.71 -8.19 13.40
CA ARG A 133 15.85 -9.38 13.45
C ARG A 133 14.92 -9.53 12.24
N MET A 134 14.61 -8.44 11.53
CA MET A 134 13.78 -8.45 10.32
C MET A 134 14.53 -8.91 9.06
N ARG A 135 15.86 -9.08 9.14
CA ARG A 135 16.68 -9.54 7.99
C ARG A 135 16.46 -11.03 7.71
N ASP A 136 16.25 -11.82 8.76
CA ASP A 136 15.99 -13.25 8.67
C ASP A 136 14.92 -13.68 9.69
N LEU A 137 13.83 -14.21 9.15
CA LEU A 137 12.70 -14.76 9.91
C LEU A 137 12.46 -16.24 9.56
N GLN A 138 13.41 -16.88 8.88
CA GLN A 138 13.36 -18.30 8.61
C GLN A 138 13.25 -19.08 9.93
N ASN A 139 12.56 -20.22 9.89
CA ASN A 139 12.32 -21.08 11.05
C ASN A 139 11.60 -20.40 12.24
N THR A 140 10.96 -19.25 12.01
CA THR A 140 10.09 -18.59 13.00
C THR A 140 8.64 -18.94 12.70
N ARG A 141 7.85 -19.26 13.74
CA ARG A 141 6.42 -19.52 13.57
C ARG A 141 5.70 -18.30 12.98
N LEU A 142 4.75 -18.53 12.09
CA LEU A 142 4.08 -17.47 11.32
C LEU A 142 3.34 -16.47 12.21
N ASP A 143 2.74 -16.92 13.31
CA ASP A 143 2.09 -16.05 14.31
C ASP A 143 3.10 -15.07 14.94
N VAL A 144 4.30 -15.55 15.27
CA VAL A 144 5.38 -14.72 15.80
C VAL A 144 5.94 -13.78 14.74
N VAL A 145 6.08 -14.24 13.49
CA VAL A 145 6.50 -13.40 12.37
C VAL A 145 5.57 -12.20 12.19
N VAL A 146 4.26 -12.42 12.22
CA VAL A 146 3.26 -11.34 12.11
C VAL A 146 3.41 -10.35 13.26
N MET A 147 3.55 -10.82 14.50
CA MET A 147 3.78 -9.95 15.66
C MET A 147 5.07 -9.13 15.52
N LEU A 148 6.18 -9.75 15.12
CA LEU A 148 7.46 -9.07 14.92
C LEU A 148 7.37 -7.96 13.85
N ILE A 149 6.70 -8.24 12.73
CA ILE A 149 6.49 -7.25 11.66
C ILE A 149 5.67 -6.08 12.20
N MET A 150 4.55 -6.35 12.87
CA MET A 150 3.69 -5.30 13.42
C MET A 150 4.42 -4.45 14.46
N SER A 151 5.14 -5.08 15.40
CA SER A 151 5.94 -4.38 16.40
C SER A 151 7.05 -3.54 15.76
N ALA A 152 7.76 -4.07 14.75
CA ALA A 152 8.79 -3.33 14.04
C ALA A 152 8.23 -2.09 13.33
N CYS A 153 7.07 -2.19 12.68
CA CYS A 153 6.38 -1.07 12.06
C CYS A 153 5.94 -0.03 13.11
N MET A 154 5.34 -0.46 14.21
CA MET A 154 4.92 0.44 15.31
C MET A 154 6.12 1.19 15.90
N LEU A 155 7.19 0.48 16.24
CA LEU A 155 8.41 1.09 16.79
C LEU A 155 9.09 2.01 15.78
N HIS A 156 9.10 1.65 14.49
CA HIS A 156 9.62 2.52 13.44
C HIS A 156 8.83 3.83 13.33
N ASN A 157 7.50 3.75 13.38
CA ASN A 157 6.60 4.91 13.34
C ASN A 157 6.73 5.81 14.58
N LEU A 158 7.03 5.24 15.76
CA LEU A 158 7.30 6.01 16.97
C LEU A 158 8.67 6.71 16.94
N CYS A 159 9.63 6.14 16.23
CA CYS A 159 10.99 6.67 16.14
C CYS A 159 11.24 7.51 14.88
N THR A 160 10.22 7.86 14.10
CA THR A 160 10.40 8.56 12.82
C THR A 160 10.84 10.02 13.08
N GLY A 161 12.15 10.27 12.97
CA GLY A 161 12.76 11.59 13.03
C GLY A 161 13.66 11.87 11.81
N PRO A 162 13.99 13.13 11.51
CA PRO A 162 14.81 13.49 10.34
C PRO A 162 16.23 12.90 10.34
N ALA A 163 16.68 12.33 11.45
CA ALA A 163 17.99 11.68 11.60
C ALA A 163 17.99 10.16 11.31
N ASP A 164 16.85 9.56 10.97
CA ASP A 164 16.66 8.11 10.92
C ASP A 164 17.08 7.49 9.56
N MET A 165 18.23 7.94 9.04
CA MET A 165 18.87 7.37 7.85
C MET A 165 19.71 6.16 8.28
N CYS A 166 19.52 5.01 7.62
CA CYS A 166 20.43 3.88 7.85
C CYS A 166 21.84 4.24 7.37
N GLN A 167 22.78 4.36 8.31
CA GLN A 167 24.17 4.66 8.00
C GLN A 167 24.87 3.51 7.25
N GLU A 168 24.47 2.26 7.51
CA GLU A 168 25.00 1.07 6.82
C GLU A 168 24.55 1.03 5.35
N TYR A 169 23.32 1.47 5.04
CA TYR A 169 22.74 1.43 3.69
C TYR A 169 21.86 2.65 3.40
N PRO A 170 22.45 3.80 3.04
CA PRO A 170 21.71 5.06 2.86
C PRO A 170 20.73 5.04 1.69
N ALA A 171 20.91 4.12 0.73
CA ALA A 171 19.99 3.89 -0.39
C ALA A 171 18.97 2.75 -0.16
N GLY A 172 18.96 2.15 1.05
CA GLY A 172 18.14 1.00 1.41
C GLY A 172 18.95 -0.30 1.49
N CYS A 173 18.61 -1.18 2.44
CA CYS A 173 19.27 -2.48 2.61
C CYS A 173 19.17 -3.27 1.30
N PRO A 174 20.29 -3.71 0.68
CA PRO A 174 20.21 -4.64 -0.43
C PRO A 174 19.48 -5.89 0.05
N ARG A 175 18.62 -6.45 -0.80
CA ARG A 175 18.28 -7.86 -0.69
C ARG A 175 19.61 -8.58 -0.87
N HIS A 176 20.16 -9.15 0.18
CA HIS A 176 20.96 -10.36 -0.04
C HIS A 176 19.96 -11.32 -0.66
N GLU A 177 20.22 -11.75 -1.89
CA GLU A 177 19.48 -12.86 -2.46
C GLU A 177 19.58 -13.97 -1.42
N ASP A 178 18.43 -14.38 -0.87
CA ASP A 178 18.39 -15.59 -0.08
C ASP A 178 18.91 -16.66 -1.05
N GLU A 179 20.13 -17.17 -0.83
CA GLU A 179 20.68 -18.34 -1.54
C GLU A 179 19.88 -19.60 -1.15
N ASN A 180 18.56 -19.53 -1.28
CA ASN A 180 17.66 -20.66 -1.20
C ASN A 180 17.65 -21.32 -2.58
N ILE A 181 18.79 -21.96 -2.91
CA ILE A 181 18.85 -23.08 -3.85
C ILE A 181 18.37 -24.33 -3.10
#